data_AF-A0A953BRE1-F1
#
_entry.id   AF-A0A953BRE1-F1
#
_cell.length_a   1.000
_cell.length_b   1.000
_cell.length_c   1.000
_cell.angle_alpha   90.00
_cell.angle_beta   90.00
_cell.angle_gamma   90.00
#
_symmetry.space_group_name_H-M   'P 1'
#
loop_
_entity.id
_entity.type
_entity.pdbx_description
1 polymer ?
#
loop_
_entity_poly.entity_id
_entity_poly.type
_entity_poly.pdbx_seq_one_letter_code
_entity_poly.pdbx_strand_id
1 'polypeptide(L)'
;MTTRVRITDVSPRDGLQNEAGVIPTAEKVRLVELLAATGVDEVEVSSFVSAKWVPQLGDAVEVFECLNTPSQREGAGGRVASPTGIGGRHGGSLTPARNVVSQDRAKALRRAMTGPELRLWAAIRDRQLGGYRFRRQHPFGPYILDFYCTSERLVVEVDGRTHFGNDQQVRDAERTEYLGTYGLRVIRVSNDAVLTNIEGVLRTIFEHLRERSPSPKPPPSGRGLPILSALVPNERGMQGVLDVNAKAGRRLISKVSVFTAASETFARKNTNATIAETIDRFRPVVEIARREQIEVRGYISCVIACPLEGPIQPERVNDVARQLLELGIDDLDLGDTIGAGTPETIGALLRCFNNEIGIDSLGAITTLHLHDTFGRAADCVKAALDLGITSFDGSVAGLGGCPYASTPGKRAPGNISTEALVRTVHAAGFTTGVDLVALEAAAAYAREIVARSRAAATKGIGT
;
A
#
# COMPACT_ATOMS: atom_id res chain seq x y z
N MET A 1 3.14 18.21 -17.12
CA MET A 1 3.10 17.67 -15.73
C MET A 1 4.19 16.63 -15.64
N THR A 2 5.07 16.70 -14.64
CA THR A 2 6.10 15.67 -14.40
C THR A 2 5.44 14.40 -13.90
N THR A 3 5.72 13.25 -14.52
CA THR A 3 5.19 11.96 -14.09
C THR A 3 5.71 11.62 -12.69
N ARG A 4 4.81 11.13 -11.84
CA ARG A 4 5.12 10.74 -10.47
C ARG A 4 5.53 9.28 -10.43
N VAL A 5 6.59 8.97 -9.69
CA VAL A 5 7.06 7.61 -9.41
C VAL A 5 6.73 7.27 -7.95
N ARG A 6 6.16 6.08 -7.77
CA ARG A 6 5.80 5.47 -6.49
C ARG A 6 7.01 4.81 -5.87
N ILE A 7 7.26 5.09 -4.59
CA ILE A 7 8.37 4.50 -3.84
C ILE A 7 7.82 3.68 -2.66
N THR A 8 8.15 2.39 -2.65
CA THR A 8 7.96 1.51 -1.49
C THR A 8 9.30 1.34 -0.78
N ASP A 9 9.34 1.59 0.53
CA ASP A 9 10.51 1.26 1.34
C ASP A 9 10.31 -0.11 2.04
N VAL A 10 11.19 -1.06 1.75
CA VAL A 10 11.13 -2.44 2.27
C VAL A 10 12.11 -2.69 3.41
N SER A 11 12.79 -1.65 3.92
CA SER A 11 13.84 -1.81 4.93
C SER A 11 13.39 -2.54 6.19
N PRO A 12 12.24 -2.19 6.81
CA PRO A 12 11.82 -2.81 8.08
C PRO A 12 11.52 -4.31 7.96
N ARG A 13 11.09 -4.77 6.77
CA ARG A 13 10.85 -6.18 6.45
C ARG A 13 12.08 -6.81 5.82
N ASP A 14 12.29 -6.57 4.52
CA ASP A 14 13.30 -7.25 3.72
C ASP A 14 14.72 -6.91 4.17
N GLY A 15 14.96 -5.63 4.47
CA GLY A 15 16.26 -5.14 4.91
C GLY A 15 16.71 -5.78 6.24
N LEU A 16 15.79 -5.88 7.20
CA LEU A 16 16.09 -6.42 8.54
C LEU A 16 15.99 -7.96 8.64
N GLN A 17 15.28 -8.62 7.71
CA GLN A 17 15.01 -10.05 7.76
C GLN A 17 16.27 -10.92 7.90
N ASN A 18 17.35 -10.52 7.22
CA ASN A 18 18.60 -11.27 7.14
C ASN A 18 19.71 -10.68 8.04
N GLU A 19 19.37 -9.82 9.00
CA GLU A 19 20.34 -9.33 9.97
C GLU A 19 20.71 -10.41 11.00
N ALA A 20 21.98 -10.41 11.40
CA ALA A 20 22.54 -11.43 12.30
C ALA A 20 21.94 -11.37 13.71
N GLY A 21 21.56 -10.18 14.18
CA GLY A 21 20.90 -9.99 15.48
C GLY A 21 19.45 -9.53 15.33
N VAL A 22 18.62 -9.82 16.34
CA VAL A 22 17.23 -9.35 16.39
C VAL A 22 17.21 -7.88 16.85
N ILE A 23 16.68 -7.01 16.00
CA ILE A 23 16.48 -5.59 16.34
C ILE A 23 15.23 -5.46 17.23
N PRO A 24 15.28 -4.71 18.35
CA PRO A 24 14.13 -4.53 19.23
C PRO A 24 12.91 -3.90 18.55
N THR A 25 11.70 -4.29 18.97
CA THR A 25 10.42 -3.78 18.45
C THR A 25 10.37 -2.25 18.38
N ALA A 26 10.77 -1.57 19.45
CA ALA A 26 10.73 -0.10 19.53
C ALA A 26 11.61 0.58 18.47
N GLU A 27 12.73 -0.02 18.11
CA GLU A 27 13.65 0.49 17.10
C GLU A 27 13.07 0.30 15.68
N LYS A 28 12.39 -0.83 15.44
CA LYS A 28 11.65 -1.06 14.18
C LYS A 28 10.50 -0.08 14.01
N VAL A 29 9.70 0.13 15.06
CA VAL A 29 8.60 1.10 15.07
C VAL A 29 9.12 2.50 14.73
N ARG A 30 10.20 2.92 15.39
CA ARG A 30 10.81 4.23 15.14
C ARG A 30 11.36 4.35 13.72
N LEU A 31 11.95 3.29 13.16
CA LEU A 31 12.38 3.29 11.76
C LEU A 31 11.18 3.50 10.82
N VAL A 32 10.06 2.82 11.05
CA VAL A 32 8.83 2.98 10.25
C VAL A 32 8.26 4.39 10.37
N GLU A 33 8.24 4.99 11.57
CA GLU A 33 7.81 6.38 11.77
C GLU A 33 8.71 7.37 11.00
N LEU A 34 10.03 7.17 11.03
CA LEU A 34 10.98 7.99 10.29
C LEU A 34 10.78 7.84 8.78
N LEU A 35 10.57 6.61 8.29
CA LEU A 35 10.26 6.36 6.88
C LEU A 35 8.95 7.03 6.47
N ALA A 36 7.90 6.93 7.29
CA ALA A 36 6.64 7.61 7.04
C ALA A 36 6.79 9.14 6.94
N ALA A 37 7.68 9.72 7.75
CA ALA A 37 7.99 11.15 7.69
C ALA A 37 8.69 11.60 6.39
N THR A 38 9.31 10.67 5.65
CA THR A 38 9.99 11.00 4.38
C THR A 38 9.01 11.26 3.24
N GLY A 39 7.77 10.77 3.31
CA GLY A 39 6.81 10.87 2.22
C GLY A 39 6.89 9.78 1.16
N VAL A 40 7.55 8.64 1.45
CA VAL A 40 7.38 7.40 0.66
C VAL A 40 5.90 6.99 0.58
N ASP A 41 5.51 6.28 -0.48
CA ASP A 41 4.11 5.92 -0.72
C ASP A 41 3.68 4.68 0.08
N GLU A 42 4.62 3.77 0.34
CA GLU A 42 4.42 2.54 1.11
C GLU A 42 5.65 2.22 1.97
N VAL A 43 5.41 1.67 3.15
CA VAL A 43 6.42 1.00 3.98
C VAL A 43 6.00 -0.44 4.19
N GLU A 44 6.84 -1.39 3.74
CA GLU A 44 6.64 -2.81 4.06
C GLU A 44 7.22 -3.08 5.46
N VAL A 45 6.34 -3.13 6.44
CA VAL A 45 6.68 -3.00 7.86
C VAL A 45 7.25 -4.29 8.43
N SER A 46 6.66 -5.44 8.11
CA SER A 46 7.07 -6.73 8.68
C SER A 46 6.51 -7.92 7.89
N SER A 47 6.68 -9.13 8.43
CA SER A 47 6.18 -10.39 7.87
C SER A 47 5.47 -11.22 8.92
N PHE A 48 4.28 -11.72 8.61
CA PHE A 48 3.53 -12.68 9.42
C PHE A 48 3.97 -14.13 9.12
N VAL A 49 5.28 -14.33 9.03
CA VAL A 49 5.93 -15.64 8.93
C VAL A 49 6.12 -16.23 10.34
N SER A 50 6.33 -17.54 10.41
CA SER A 50 6.65 -18.18 11.68
C SER A 50 8.01 -17.69 12.22
N ALA A 51 8.00 -17.16 13.44
CA ALA A 51 9.18 -16.69 14.17
C ALA A 51 10.23 -17.80 14.39
N LYS A 52 9.85 -19.08 14.27
CA LYS A 52 10.80 -20.20 14.28
C LYS A 52 11.76 -20.15 13.08
N TRP A 53 11.26 -19.72 11.92
CA TRP A 53 12.03 -19.67 10.68
C TRP A 53 12.70 -18.32 10.48
N VAL A 54 12.03 -17.23 10.89
CA VAL A 54 12.53 -15.86 10.77
C VAL A 54 12.34 -15.12 12.09
N PRO A 55 13.20 -15.36 13.10
CA PRO A 55 13.07 -14.73 14.41
C PRO A 55 13.19 -13.21 14.37
N GLN A 56 13.90 -12.66 13.37
CA GLN A 56 14.07 -11.24 13.14
C GLN A 56 12.74 -10.49 13.00
N LEU A 57 11.67 -11.16 12.55
CA LEU A 57 10.35 -10.57 12.28
C LEU A 57 9.25 -11.15 13.19
N GLY A 58 9.63 -11.89 14.24
CA GLY A 58 8.68 -12.57 15.13
C GLY A 58 7.77 -11.64 15.95
N ASP A 59 8.10 -10.35 16.01
CA ASP A 59 7.38 -9.28 16.70
C ASP A 59 6.41 -8.50 15.81
N ALA A 60 6.08 -9.00 14.60
CA ALA A 60 5.23 -8.31 13.62
C ALA A 60 3.94 -7.73 14.22
N VAL A 61 3.21 -8.52 15.03
CA VAL A 61 1.97 -8.07 15.70
C VAL A 61 2.26 -6.87 16.61
N GLU A 62 3.28 -6.96 17.45
CA GLU A 62 3.64 -5.90 18.41
C GLU A 62 4.07 -4.61 17.68
N VAL A 63 4.83 -4.73 16.58
CA VAL A 63 5.25 -3.58 15.76
C VAL A 63 4.02 -2.83 15.23
N PHE A 64 3.07 -3.54 14.61
CA PHE A 64 1.86 -2.89 14.09
C PHE A 64 0.96 -2.33 15.20
N GLU A 65 0.80 -3.03 16.32
CA GLU A 65 0.03 -2.51 17.45
C GLU A 65 0.62 -1.20 17.98
N CYS A 66 1.96 -1.10 18.08
CA CYS A 66 2.64 0.12 18.46
C CYS A 66 2.44 1.25 17.44
N LEU A 67 2.45 0.93 16.14
CA LEU A 67 2.18 1.91 15.06
C LEU A 67 0.73 2.39 15.03
N ASN A 68 -0.21 1.66 15.65
CA ASN A 68 -1.59 2.12 15.76
C ASN A 68 -1.77 3.22 16.82
N THR A 69 -0.94 3.22 17.86
CA THR A 69 -0.96 4.23 18.92
C THR A 69 0.04 5.34 18.58
N PRO A 70 -0.38 6.56 18.22
CA PRO A 70 0.55 7.68 18.13
C PRO A 70 1.26 7.80 19.47
N SER A 71 2.58 7.76 19.43
CA SER A 71 3.49 7.70 20.56
C SER A 71 3.12 8.73 21.65
N GLN A 72 2.66 8.26 22.81
CA GLN A 72 2.72 8.99 24.08
C GLN A 72 4.16 9.05 24.62
N ARG A 73 5.16 9.29 23.76
CA ARG A 73 6.57 9.33 24.14
C ARG A 73 7.18 10.72 23.95
N GLU A 74 6.46 11.72 24.41
CA GLU A 74 7.02 12.97 24.94
C GLU A 74 6.27 13.26 26.24
N GLY A 75 6.91 13.04 27.39
CA GLY A 75 6.29 13.32 28.69
C GLY A 75 6.78 12.44 29.84
N ALA A 76 8.06 12.53 30.19
CA ALA A 76 8.47 12.23 31.57
C ALA A 76 7.89 13.34 32.48
N GLY A 77 6.69 13.10 33.01
CA GLY A 77 6.00 14.03 33.92
C GLY A 77 4.73 13.38 34.44
N GLY A 78 4.84 12.73 35.60
CA GLY A 78 3.84 11.79 36.09
C GLY A 78 2.47 12.38 36.42
N ARG A 79 1.48 11.49 36.47
CA ARG A 79 0.51 11.35 37.57
C ARG A 79 -0.22 10.00 37.48
N VAL A 80 -0.52 9.50 38.67
CA VAL A 80 -1.04 8.19 39.04
C VAL A 80 -2.57 8.12 38.92
N ALA A 81 -3.08 6.96 38.47
CA ALA A 81 -4.38 6.28 38.67
C ALA A 81 -5.71 7.10 38.67
N SER A 82 -6.80 6.63 38.06
CA SER A 82 -7.62 5.53 38.60
C SER A 82 -8.78 5.10 37.67
N PRO A 83 -9.42 3.93 37.93
CA PRO A 83 -10.24 3.18 36.98
C PRO A 83 -11.75 3.38 37.20
N THR A 84 -12.56 3.23 36.14
CA THR A 84 -13.93 2.66 36.16
C THR A 84 -14.59 2.88 34.80
N GLY A 85 -15.26 1.87 34.24
CA GLY A 85 -16.10 2.05 33.05
C GLY A 85 -16.46 0.76 32.34
N ILE A 86 -17.56 0.15 32.77
CA ILE A 86 -18.10 -1.14 32.37
C ILE A 86 -18.74 -1.07 30.97
N GLY A 87 -18.44 -2.06 30.12
CA GLY A 87 -19.42 -2.75 29.26
C GLY A 87 -19.98 -2.04 28.00
N GLY A 88 -19.75 -2.65 26.84
CA GLY A 88 -20.53 -2.42 25.62
C GLY A 88 -20.06 -3.29 24.47
N ARG A 89 -20.77 -4.40 24.22
CA ARG A 89 -20.53 -5.38 23.13
C ARG A 89 -21.06 -4.90 21.77
N HIS A 90 -20.38 -5.38 20.71
CA HIS A 90 -20.82 -5.64 19.33
C HIS A 90 -20.93 -4.48 18.31
N GLY A 91 -20.40 -4.75 17.10
CA GLY A 91 -20.82 -4.08 15.85
C GLY A 91 -19.85 -4.30 14.69
N GLY A 92 -20.11 -5.28 13.82
CA GLY A 92 -19.34 -5.59 12.61
C GLY A 92 -19.57 -4.62 11.44
N SER A 93 -18.85 -4.89 10.34
CA SER A 93 -19.02 -4.38 8.96
C SER A 93 -19.82 -3.09 8.78
N LEU A 94 -19.13 -1.96 8.60
CA LEU A 94 -19.74 -0.64 8.37
C LEU A 94 -20.21 -0.42 6.91
N THR A 95 -20.63 -1.47 6.22
CA THR A 95 -21.41 -1.32 4.98
C THR A 95 -22.71 -2.10 5.12
N PRO A 96 -23.88 -1.43 5.09
CA PRO A 96 -25.16 -2.12 5.14
C PRO A 96 -25.31 -3.06 3.94
N ALA A 97 -25.92 -4.23 4.17
CA ALA A 97 -26.15 -5.23 3.12
C ALA A 97 -26.92 -4.61 1.94
N ARG A 98 -26.52 -4.95 0.71
CA ARG A 98 -27.14 -4.43 -0.52
C ARG A 98 -28.56 -4.98 -0.66
N ASN A 99 -29.58 -4.13 -0.55
CA ASN A 99 -30.96 -4.52 -0.84
C ASN A 99 -31.17 -4.63 -2.37
N VAL A 100 -31.67 -5.77 -2.88
CA VAL A 100 -31.93 -6.00 -4.31
C VAL A 100 -32.83 -4.92 -4.91
N VAL A 101 -33.84 -4.46 -4.16
CA VAL A 101 -34.78 -3.39 -4.58
C VAL A 101 -34.05 -2.06 -4.82
N SER A 102 -33.03 -1.75 -4.00
CA SER A 102 -32.22 -0.53 -4.15
C SER A 102 -31.34 -0.54 -5.42
N GLN A 103 -30.98 -1.73 -5.93
CA GLN A 103 -30.13 -1.86 -7.12
C GLN A 103 -30.89 -1.56 -8.41
N ASP A 104 -32.11 -2.05 -8.55
CA ASP A 104 -32.92 -1.81 -9.76
C ASP A 104 -33.40 -0.36 -9.82
N ARG A 105 -33.75 0.22 -8.67
CA ARG A 105 -34.03 1.65 -8.55
C ARG A 105 -32.81 2.51 -8.91
N ALA A 106 -31.60 2.13 -8.47
CA ALA A 106 -30.38 2.84 -8.86
C ALA A 106 -30.07 2.72 -10.35
N LYS A 107 -30.31 1.56 -10.99
CA LYS A 107 -30.18 1.41 -12.45
C LYS A 107 -31.15 2.33 -13.20
N ALA A 108 -32.40 2.43 -12.74
CA ALA A 108 -33.39 3.33 -13.32
C ALA A 108 -32.95 4.80 -13.18
N LEU A 109 -32.51 5.22 -11.99
CA LEU A 109 -32.02 6.58 -11.75
C LEU A 109 -30.77 6.93 -12.57
N ARG A 110 -29.88 5.97 -12.85
CA ARG A 110 -28.74 6.20 -13.78
C ARG A 110 -29.19 6.51 -15.21
N ARG A 111 -30.37 6.04 -15.63
CA ARG A 111 -30.93 6.32 -16.96
C ARG A 111 -31.75 7.61 -16.98
N ALA A 112 -32.24 8.06 -15.82
CA ALA A 112 -33.12 9.21 -15.67
C ALA A 112 -32.46 10.39 -14.93
N MET A 113 -31.13 10.52 -14.99
CA MET A 113 -30.41 11.62 -14.33
C MET A 113 -30.85 12.98 -14.87
N THR A 114 -30.91 13.97 -13.98
CA THR A 114 -31.30 15.33 -14.33
C THR A 114 -30.19 16.06 -15.11
N GLY A 115 -30.54 17.18 -15.78
CA GLY A 115 -29.55 18.00 -16.50
C GLY A 115 -28.36 18.47 -15.63
N PRO A 116 -28.59 19.00 -14.42
CA PRO A 116 -27.52 19.28 -13.45
C PRO A 116 -26.67 18.05 -13.11
N GLU A 117 -27.29 16.91 -12.78
CA GLU A 117 -26.54 15.68 -12.47
C GLU A 117 -25.68 15.21 -13.66
N LEU A 118 -26.20 15.26 -14.89
CA LEU A 118 -25.44 14.92 -16.09
C LEU A 118 -24.23 15.84 -16.26
N ARG A 119 -24.41 17.15 -16.02
CA ARG A 119 -23.33 18.14 -16.11
C ARG A 119 -22.27 17.93 -15.04
N LEU A 120 -22.68 17.70 -13.78
CA LEU A 120 -21.74 17.40 -12.71
C LEU A 120 -21.02 16.07 -12.96
N TRP A 121 -21.74 15.03 -13.39
CA TRP A 121 -21.16 13.73 -13.71
C TRP A 121 -20.10 13.83 -14.82
N ALA A 122 -20.37 14.59 -15.88
CA ALA A 122 -19.43 14.79 -16.96
C ALA A 122 -18.09 15.39 -16.49
N ALA A 123 -18.13 16.23 -15.44
CA ALA A 123 -16.97 16.90 -14.88
C ALA A 123 -16.20 16.11 -13.81
N ILE A 124 -16.83 15.09 -13.18
CA ILE A 124 -16.19 14.31 -12.10
C ILE A 124 -15.94 12.84 -12.46
N ARG A 125 -16.47 12.35 -13.59
CA ARG A 125 -16.21 10.99 -14.07
C ARG A 125 -14.76 10.81 -14.49
N ASP A 126 -14.35 9.55 -14.63
CA ASP A 126 -13.04 9.19 -15.19
C ASP A 126 -11.85 9.88 -14.49
N ARG A 127 -11.99 10.12 -13.17
CA ARG A 127 -10.98 10.73 -12.30
C ARG A 127 -10.60 12.17 -12.66
N GLN A 128 -11.47 12.87 -13.40
CA GLN A 128 -11.21 14.25 -13.86
C GLN A 128 -11.09 15.26 -12.70
N LEU A 129 -11.74 14.99 -11.56
CA LEU A 129 -11.60 15.84 -10.37
C LEU A 129 -10.49 15.31 -9.46
N GLY A 130 -9.26 15.80 -9.67
CA GLY A 130 -8.13 15.57 -8.78
C GLY A 130 -7.70 14.11 -8.62
N GLY A 131 -8.00 13.23 -9.60
CA GLY A 131 -7.68 11.81 -9.54
C GLY A 131 -8.71 10.95 -8.78
N TYR A 132 -9.68 11.58 -8.11
CA TYR A 132 -10.66 10.91 -7.26
C TYR A 132 -11.72 10.18 -8.08
N ARG A 133 -12.05 8.95 -7.67
CA ARG A 133 -13.05 8.12 -8.35
C ARG A 133 -14.43 8.33 -7.74
N PHE A 134 -15.37 8.81 -8.55
CA PHE A 134 -16.78 8.94 -8.18
C PHE A 134 -17.64 7.83 -8.79
N ARG A 135 -18.65 7.40 -8.04
CA ARG A 135 -19.74 6.53 -8.49
C ARG A 135 -21.03 7.35 -8.52
N ARG A 136 -21.84 7.20 -9.56
CA ARG A 136 -23.16 7.84 -9.66
C ARG A 136 -24.30 6.92 -9.24
N GLN A 137 -25.32 7.48 -8.60
CA GLN A 137 -26.54 6.79 -8.16
C GLN A 137 -26.17 5.49 -7.44
N HIS A 138 -25.43 5.63 -6.34
CA HIS A 138 -24.83 4.55 -5.57
C HIS A 138 -25.77 4.08 -4.47
N PRO A 139 -26.25 2.81 -4.48
CA PRO A 139 -27.03 2.27 -3.38
C PRO A 139 -26.20 2.21 -2.09
N PHE A 140 -26.70 2.78 -1.00
CA PHE A 140 -26.08 2.74 0.32
C PHE A 140 -27.16 2.59 1.40
N GLY A 141 -27.33 1.36 1.90
CA GLY A 141 -28.39 1.03 2.84
C GLY A 141 -29.78 1.26 2.23
N PRO A 142 -30.70 1.97 2.91
CA PRO A 142 -32.01 2.31 2.37
C PRO A 142 -31.99 3.47 1.36
N TYR A 143 -30.83 4.12 1.15
CA TYR A 143 -30.72 5.33 0.33
C TYR A 143 -29.95 5.10 -0.97
N ILE A 144 -30.14 6.01 -1.94
CA ILE A 144 -29.35 6.09 -3.16
C ILE A 144 -28.67 7.45 -3.17
N LEU A 145 -27.34 7.43 -3.28
CA LEU A 145 -26.49 8.61 -3.25
C LEU A 145 -26.22 9.09 -4.68
N ASP A 146 -26.41 10.39 -4.97
CA ASP A 146 -26.26 10.91 -6.33
C ASP A 146 -24.85 10.71 -6.87
N PHE A 147 -23.85 11.15 -6.09
CA PHE A 147 -22.44 10.86 -6.35
C PHE A 147 -21.73 10.46 -5.07
N TYR A 148 -20.90 9.43 -5.15
CA TYR A 148 -20.18 8.89 -4.01
C TYR A 148 -18.71 8.64 -4.35
N CYS A 149 -17.82 9.33 -3.63
CA CYS A 149 -16.39 9.06 -3.62
C CYS A 149 -16.07 8.11 -2.46
N THR A 150 -15.78 6.85 -2.80
CA THR A 150 -15.56 5.81 -1.79
C THR A 150 -14.28 6.04 -0.97
N SER A 151 -13.21 6.57 -1.59
CA SER A 151 -11.93 6.79 -0.89
C SER A 151 -12.05 7.85 0.22
N GLU A 152 -12.77 8.94 -0.06
CA GLU A 152 -12.92 10.06 0.89
C GLU A 152 -14.20 10.01 1.72
N ARG A 153 -14.98 8.93 1.56
CA ARG A 153 -16.33 8.76 2.13
C ARG A 153 -17.19 10.02 1.93
N LEU A 154 -17.06 10.66 0.77
CA LEU A 154 -17.76 11.89 0.44
C LEU A 154 -18.94 11.58 -0.47
N VAL A 155 -20.11 12.04 -0.06
CA VAL A 155 -21.35 12.05 -0.83
C VAL A 155 -21.56 13.45 -1.36
N VAL A 156 -21.88 13.56 -2.65
CA VAL A 156 -22.31 14.81 -3.27
C VAL A 156 -23.73 14.61 -3.75
N GLU A 157 -24.65 15.38 -3.18
CA GLU A 157 -26.08 15.39 -3.55
C GLU A 157 -26.38 16.62 -4.37
N VAL A 158 -27.11 16.43 -5.48
CA VAL A 158 -27.48 17.52 -6.39
C VAL A 158 -28.94 17.85 -6.13
N ASP A 159 -29.16 18.83 -5.25
CA ASP A 159 -30.49 19.17 -4.79
C ASP A 159 -31.20 20.10 -5.79
N GLY A 160 -32.38 19.66 -6.24
CA GLY A 160 -33.44 20.55 -6.67
C GLY A 160 -34.17 21.09 -5.44
N ARG A 161 -34.08 22.39 -5.18
CA ARG A 161 -34.84 23.04 -4.10
C ARG A 161 -36.31 22.58 -4.12
N THR A 162 -36.78 21.99 -3.03
CA THR A 162 -38.17 22.13 -2.59
C THR A 162 -38.19 22.57 -1.13
N HIS A 163 -38.77 23.75 -0.94
CA HIS A 163 -38.94 24.42 0.33
C HIS A 163 -40.28 23.99 0.97
N PHE A 164 -40.23 23.73 2.28
CA PHE A 164 -41.30 23.70 3.29
C PHE A 164 -42.20 22.46 3.44
N GLY A 165 -41.78 21.57 4.34
CA GLY A 165 -42.63 20.68 5.12
C GLY A 165 -41.84 20.09 6.29
N ASN A 166 -42.37 20.12 7.53
CA ASN A 166 -41.68 19.61 8.73
C ASN A 166 -41.28 18.12 8.57
N ASP A 167 -42.06 17.32 7.85
CA ASP A 167 -41.80 15.89 7.63
C ASP A 167 -40.63 15.60 6.67
N GLN A 168 -40.25 16.54 5.81
CA GLN A 168 -39.11 16.39 4.90
C GLN A 168 -37.79 16.71 5.63
N GLN A 169 -37.79 17.72 6.50
CA GLN A 169 -36.63 18.08 7.33
C GLN A 169 -36.26 16.98 8.31
N VAL A 170 -37.24 16.30 8.92
CA VAL A 170 -37.00 15.15 9.82
C VAL A 170 -36.38 13.98 9.03
N ARG A 171 -36.90 13.65 7.86
CA ARG A 171 -36.36 12.58 7.00
C ARG A 171 -34.95 12.88 6.48
N ASP A 172 -34.64 14.14 6.17
CA ASP A 172 -33.30 14.56 5.75
C ASP A 172 -32.30 14.56 6.91
N ALA A 173 -32.75 14.88 8.13
CA ALA A 173 -31.94 14.79 9.35
C ALA A 173 -31.63 13.32 9.69
N GLU A 174 -32.63 12.44 9.68
CA GLU A 174 -32.47 10.99 9.87
C GLU A 174 -31.53 10.38 8.84
N ARG A 175 -31.65 10.80 7.56
CA ARG A 175 -30.75 10.37 6.49
C ARG A 175 -29.31 10.83 6.73
N THR A 176 -29.12 12.07 7.15
CA THR A 176 -27.79 12.63 7.43
C THR A 176 -27.16 11.94 8.63
N GLU A 177 -27.94 11.70 9.69
CA GLU A 177 -27.53 10.95 10.88
C GLU A 177 -27.15 9.51 10.51
N TYR A 178 -28.01 8.82 9.75
CA TYR A 178 -27.73 7.47 9.25
C TYR A 178 -26.41 7.41 8.49
N LEU A 179 -26.21 8.28 7.50
CA LEU A 179 -24.94 8.32 6.73
C LEU A 179 -23.75 8.69 7.63
N GLY A 180 -23.96 9.58 8.60
CA GLY A 180 -22.98 9.98 9.61
C GLY A 180 -22.53 8.81 10.51
N THR A 181 -23.41 7.88 10.88
CA THR A 181 -23.02 6.68 11.66
C THR A 181 -22.01 5.79 10.92
N TYR A 182 -21.97 5.86 9.59
CA TYR A 182 -21.00 5.16 8.75
C TYR A 182 -19.78 6.03 8.38
N GLY A 183 -19.68 7.23 8.95
CA GLY A 183 -18.61 8.19 8.70
C GLY A 183 -18.61 8.75 7.28
N LEU A 184 -19.78 8.81 6.62
CA LEU A 184 -19.95 9.49 5.34
C LEU A 184 -20.15 10.98 5.59
N ARG A 185 -19.43 11.80 4.84
CA ARG A 185 -19.64 13.26 4.78
C ARG A 185 -20.56 13.54 3.60
N VAL A 186 -21.56 14.38 3.81
CA VAL A 186 -22.52 14.74 2.76
C VAL A 186 -22.36 16.22 2.44
N ILE A 187 -22.12 16.53 1.17
CA ILE A 187 -22.19 17.89 0.65
C ILE A 187 -23.37 18.00 -0.32
N ARG A 188 -24.11 19.09 -0.20
CA ARG A 188 -25.26 19.40 -1.06
C ARG A 188 -24.89 20.53 -2.00
N VAL A 189 -25.15 20.34 -3.27
CA VAL A 189 -24.92 21.34 -4.32
C VAL A 189 -26.25 21.64 -4.97
N SER A 190 -26.61 22.92 -5.06
CA SER A 190 -27.86 23.32 -5.72
C SER A 190 -27.79 23.12 -7.23
N ASN A 191 -28.91 22.75 -7.85
CA ASN A 191 -29.06 22.70 -9.30
C ASN A 191 -28.59 23.98 -10.02
N ASP A 192 -28.93 25.15 -9.48
CA ASP A 192 -28.53 26.43 -10.06
C ASP A 192 -27.01 26.56 -10.11
N ALA A 193 -26.30 26.34 -9.00
CA ALA A 193 -24.84 26.40 -8.95
C ALA A 193 -24.16 25.43 -9.94
N VAL A 194 -24.70 24.23 -10.14
CA VAL A 194 -24.16 23.27 -11.13
C VAL A 194 -24.34 23.80 -12.56
N LEU A 195 -25.45 24.48 -12.85
CA LEU A 195 -25.74 25.02 -14.18
C LEU A 195 -25.07 26.37 -14.46
N THR A 196 -24.86 27.20 -13.44
CA THR A 196 -24.35 28.56 -13.60
C THR A 196 -22.87 28.69 -13.24
N ASN A 197 -22.35 27.86 -12.33
CA ASN A 197 -20.99 27.97 -11.81
C ASN A 197 -20.37 26.59 -11.47
N ILE A 198 -20.23 25.74 -12.49
CA ILE A 198 -19.67 24.39 -12.31
C ILE A 198 -18.25 24.40 -11.73
N GLU A 199 -17.41 25.37 -12.10
CA GLU A 199 -16.04 25.48 -11.57
C GLU A 199 -16.02 25.75 -10.06
N GLY A 200 -16.89 26.66 -9.59
CA GLY A 200 -17.06 26.92 -8.16
C GLY A 200 -17.52 25.68 -7.40
N VAL A 201 -18.46 24.93 -7.97
CA VAL A 201 -18.93 23.64 -7.43
C VAL A 201 -17.78 22.64 -7.33
N LEU A 202 -17.00 22.45 -8.40
CA LEU A 202 -15.86 21.53 -8.41
C LEU A 202 -14.81 21.92 -7.37
N ARG A 203 -14.53 23.21 -7.20
CA ARG A 203 -13.62 23.70 -6.17
C ARG A 203 -14.13 23.35 -4.77
N THR A 204 -15.41 23.59 -4.46
CA THR A 204 -15.99 23.22 -3.16
C THR A 204 -15.92 21.71 -2.92
N ILE A 205 -16.26 20.89 -3.91
CA ILE A 205 -16.13 19.43 -3.81
C ILE A 205 -14.66 19.07 -3.52
N PHE A 206 -13.71 19.67 -4.24
CA PHE A 206 -12.29 19.43 -4.08
C PHE A 206 -11.74 19.87 -2.71
N GLU A 207 -12.20 21.00 -2.17
CA GLU A 207 -11.87 21.45 -0.81
C GLU A 207 -12.34 20.45 0.23
N HIS A 208 -13.59 19.95 0.12
CA HIS A 208 -14.11 18.93 1.02
C HIS A 208 -13.36 17.58 0.87
N LEU A 209 -12.89 17.25 -0.34
CA LEU A 209 -11.99 16.10 -0.53
C LEU A 209 -10.65 16.29 0.20
N ARG A 210 -10.20 17.53 0.45
CA ARG A 210 -8.93 17.86 1.13
C ARG A 210 -9.05 18.06 2.66
N GLU A 211 -10.20 18.47 3.17
CA GLU A 211 -10.42 18.92 4.57
C GLU A 211 -10.47 17.82 5.67
N ARG A 212 -9.53 16.87 5.75
CA ARG A 212 -9.41 16.06 6.99
C ARG A 212 -8.86 16.92 8.16
N SER A 213 -9.60 16.96 9.28
CA SER A 213 -9.36 17.68 10.56
C SER A 213 -8.26 17.03 11.46
N PRO A 214 -7.73 17.75 12.48
CA PRO A 214 -6.34 17.66 12.94
C PRO A 214 -6.05 16.52 13.93
N SER A 215 -4.92 15.86 13.71
CA SER A 215 -4.23 14.95 14.63
C SER A 215 -2.88 15.59 15.00
N PRO A 216 -2.20 15.21 16.10
CA PRO A 216 -0.94 15.85 16.52
C PRO A 216 0.06 15.87 15.35
N LYS A 217 0.67 17.05 15.15
CA LYS A 217 1.33 17.44 13.88
C LYS A 217 2.30 16.36 13.37
N PRO A 218 2.02 15.74 12.21
CA PRO A 218 3.03 15.04 11.43
C PRO A 218 3.97 16.05 10.73
N PRO A 219 5.15 15.60 10.29
CA PRO A 219 6.18 16.46 9.71
C PRO A 219 5.72 17.12 8.40
N PRO A 220 6.42 18.15 7.92
CA PRO A 220 5.93 19.16 6.98
C PRO A 220 5.91 18.67 5.52
N SER A 221 5.17 17.60 5.23
CA SER A 221 4.74 17.29 3.87
C SER A 221 3.24 17.03 3.87
N GLY A 222 2.48 17.76 3.06
CA GLY A 222 1.01 17.70 3.00
C GLY A 222 0.44 16.40 2.41
N ARG A 223 1.02 15.25 2.73
CA ARG A 223 0.61 13.90 2.29
C ARG A 223 -0.01 13.15 3.46
N GLY A 224 -0.99 12.29 3.16
CA GLY A 224 -1.45 11.28 4.11
C GLY A 224 -0.30 10.33 4.48
N LEU A 225 -0.48 9.58 5.57
CA LEU A 225 0.48 8.53 5.98
C LEU A 225 0.67 7.51 4.84
N PRO A 226 1.86 6.89 4.71
CA PRO A 226 2.09 5.84 3.74
C PRO A 226 1.17 4.65 3.96
N ILE A 227 1.00 3.84 2.92
CA ILE A 227 0.45 2.49 3.06
C ILE A 227 1.39 1.69 3.97
N LEU A 228 0.83 1.01 4.97
CA LEU A 228 1.57 0.02 5.75
C LEU A 228 1.20 -1.37 5.24
N SER A 229 2.21 -2.12 4.82
CA SER A 229 2.03 -3.47 4.28
C SER A 229 2.82 -4.53 5.04
N ALA A 230 2.43 -5.79 4.85
CA ALA A 230 3.10 -6.92 5.48
C ALA A 230 3.15 -8.14 4.56
N LEU A 231 4.25 -8.90 4.62
CA LEU A 231 4.35 -10.20 3.95
C LEU A 231 3.48 -11.23 4.67
N VAL A 232 2.69 -11.99 3.91
CA VAL A 232 1.76 -13.00 4.40
C VAL A 232 1.99 -14.30 3.62
N PRO A 233 2.71 -15.28 4.17
CA PRO A 233 3.04 -16.51 3.45
C PRO A 233 1.89 -17.52 3.35
N ASN A 234 0.82 -17.37 4.13
CA ASN A 234 -0.31 -18.30 4.22
C ASN A 234 -1.50 -17.70 4.98
N GLU A 235 -2.61 -18.44 5.05
CA GLU A 235 -3.86 -18.05 5.73
C GLU A 235 -3.68 -17.71 7.21
N ARG A 236 -2.77 -18.40 7.92
CA ARG A 236 -2.50 -18.07 9.33
C ARG A 236 -1.85 -16.70 9.45
N GLY A 237 -0.94 -16.36 8.55
CA GLY A 237 -0.39 -15.01 8.48
C GLY A 237 -1.47 -13.97 8.16
N MET A 238 -2.40 -14.31 7.26
CA MET A 238 -3.52 -13.45 6.92
C MET A 238 -4.44 -13.21 8.12
N GLN A 239 -4.73 -14.25 8.90
CA GLN A 239 -5.49 -14.11 10.14
C GLN A 239 -4.80 -13.15 11.12
N GLY A 240 -3.47 -13.22 11.26
CA GLY A 240 -2.72 -12.27 12.08
C GLY A 240 -2.89 -10.82 11.62
N VAL A 241 -2.93 -10.58 10.31
CA VAL A 241 -3.25 -9.25 9.74
C VAL A 241 -4.66 -8.79 10.11
N LEU A 242 -5.64 -9.69 10.03
CA LEU A 242 -7.03 -9.38 10.40
C LEU A 242 -7.17 -9.09 11.90
N ASP A 243 -6.50 -9.85 12.74
CA ASP A 243 -6.52 -9.66 14.20
C ASP A 243 -5.94 -8.30 14.59
N VAL A 244 -4.81 -7.91 13.96
CA VAL A 244 -4.20 -6.59 14.14
C VAL A 244 -5.15 -5.48 13.68
N ASN A 245 -5.74 -5.60 12.50
CA ASN A 245 -6.69 -4.60 11.99
C ASN A 245 -7.96 -4.49 12.86
N ALA A 246 -8.48 -5.63 13.32
CA ALA A 246 -9.64 -5.68 14.22
C ALA A 246 -9.34 -4.99 15.55
N LYS A 247 -8.18 -5.29 16.16
CA LYS A 247 -7.72 -4.64 17.40
C LYS A 247 -7.47 -3.15 17.21
N ALA A 248 -6.97 -2.75 16.04
CA ALA A 248 -6.74 -1.36 15.70
C ALA A 248 -8.05 -0.57 15.47
N GLY A 249 -9.18 -1.25 15.24
CA GLY A 249 -10.46 -0.63 14.88
C GLY A 249 -10.47 0.03 13.50
N ARG A 250 -9.44 -0.22 12.68
CA ARG A 250 -9.26 0.32 11.32
C ARG A 250 -8.38 -0.60 10.50
N ARG A 251 -8.40 -0.42 9.18
CA ARG A 251 -7.45 -1.07 8.25
C ARG A 251 -6.08 -0.39 8.38
N LEU A 252 -5.33 -0.78 9.41
CA LEU A 252 -3.96 -0.34 9.65
C LEU A 252 -3.03 -0.95 8.61
N ILE A 253 -3.11 -2.27 8.44
CA ILE A 253 -2.45 -3.03 7.38
C ILE A 253 -3.42 -3.03 6.20
N SER A 254 -3.14 -2.20 5.20
CA SER A 254 -4.04 -2.02 4.05
C SER A 254 -3.59 -2.78 2.80
N LYS A 255 -2.41 -3.38 2.85
CA LYS A 255 -1.84 -4.19 1.77
C LYS A 255 -1.06 -5.36 2.32
N VAL A 256 -1.15 -6.51 1.67
CA VAL A 256 -0.39 -7.71 2.02
C VAL A 256 0.40 -8.21 0.82
N SER A 257 1.53 -8.85 1.09
CA SER A 257 2.39 -9.39 0.04
C SER A 257 2.43 -10.92 0.09
N VAL A 258 2.35 -11.57 -1.07
CA VAL A 258 2.68 -12.99 -1.29
C VAL A 258 3.92 -13.07 -2.18
N PHE A 259 4.64 -14.21 -2.19
CA PHE A 259 5.90 -14.30 -2.93
C PHE A 259 6.12 -15.66 -3.59
N THR A 260 6.51 -15.66 -4.85
CA THR A 260 6.94 -16.84 -5.60
C THR A 260 8.22 -16.52 -6.37
N ALA A 261 8.61 -17.38 -7.31
CA ALA A 261 9.79 -17.20 -8.16
C ALA A 261 9.49 -17.56 -9.61
N ALA A 262 10.34 -17.10 -10.53
CA ALA A 262 10.34 -17.53 -11.93
C ALA A 262 11.19 -18.81 -12.17
N SER A 263 11.83 -19.33 -11.13
CA SER A 263 12.67 -20.53 -11.16
C SER A 263 12.09 -21.65 -10.29
N GLU A 264 11.89 -22.85 -10.86
CA GLU A 264 11.35 -24.00 -10.15
C GLU A 264 12.30 -24.51 -9.07
N THR A 265 13.61 -24.57 -9.37
CA THR A 265 14.60 -24.98 -8.36
C THR A 265 14.67 -23.98 -7.22
N PHE A 266 14.57 -22.68 -7.51
CA PHE A 266 14.52 -21.66 -6.47
C PHE A 266 13.25 -21.78 -5.62
N ALA A 267 12.08 -21.95 -6.25
CA ALA A 267 10.81 -22.13 -5.54
C ALA A 267 10.87 -23.36 -4.63
N ARG A 268 11.29 -24.52 -5.14
CA ARG A 268 11.41 -25.75 -4.36
C ARG A 268 12.37 -25.60 -3.19
N LYS A 269 13.52 -24.93 -3.38
CA LYS A 269 14.50 -24.73 -2.29
C LYS A 269 13.96 -23.80 -1.20
N ASN A 270 13.15 -22.79 -1.54
CA ASN A 270 12.69 -21.78 -0.59
C ASN A 270 11.36 -22.13 0.08
N THR A 271 10.42 -22.76 -0.64
CA THR A 271 9.05 -23.03 -0.16
C THR A 271 8.71 -24.52 -0.07
N ASN A 272 9.63 -25.41 -0.47
CA ASN A 272 9.38 -26.85 -0.63
C ASN A 272 8.17 -27.15 -1.53
N ALA A 273 7.94 -26.31 -2.55
CA ALA A 273 6.83 -26.44 -3.50
C ALA A 273 7.25 -25.93 -4.89
N THR A 274 6.53 -26.38 -5.92
CA THR A 274 6.58 -25.80 -7.26
C THR A 274 6.03 -24.38 -7.27
N ILE A 275 6.26 -23.67 -8.37
CA ILE A 275 5.63 -22.37 -8.62
C ILE A 275 4.10 -22.51 -8.61
N ALA A 276 3.55 -23.49 -9.32
CA ALA A 276 2.10 -23.73 -9.40
C ALA A 276 1.48 -24.02 -8.03
N GLU A 277 2.06 -24.94 -7.25
CA GLU A 277 1.60 -25.25 -5.90
C GLU A 277 1.71 -24.04 -4.95
N THR A 278 2.73 -23.20 -5.13
CA THR A 278 2.91 -21.97 -4.36
C THR A 278 1.80 -20.96 -4.69
N ILE A 279 1.46 -20.79 -5.96
CA ILE A 279 0.36 -19.91 -6.41
C ILE A 279 -0.99 -20.43 -5.91
N ASP A 280 -1.23 -21.75 -5.95
CA ASP A 280 -2.48 -22.34 -5.42
C ASP A 280 -2.65 -22.07 -3.92
N ARG A 281 -1.56 -22.06 -3.16
CA ARG A 281 -1.57 -21.69 -1.72
C ARG A 281 -1.94 -20.22 -1.48
N PHE A 282 -1.77 -19.33 -2.46
CA PHE A 282 -2.15 -17.93 -2.33
C PHE A 282 -3.64 -17.69 -2.52
N ARG A 283 -4.35 -18.56 -3.24
CA ARG A 283 -5.79 -18.41 -3.51
C ARG A 283 -6.62 -18.05 -2.27
N PRO A 284 -6.56 -18.80 -1.14
CA PRO A 284 -7.33 -18.44 0.03
C PRO A 284 -6.90 -17.09 0.65
N VAL A 285 -5.60 -16.76 0.60
CA VAL A 285 -5.10 -15.45 1.09
C VAL A 285 -5.67 -14.30 0.26
N VAL A 286 -5.65 -14.43 -1.07
CA VAL A 286 -6.18 -13.42 -1.99
C VAL A 286 -7.70 -13.28 -1.86
N GLU A 287 -8.42 -14.38 -1.70
CA GLU A 287 -9.87 -14.37 -1.46
C GLU A 287 -10.24 -13.65 -0.16
N ILE A 288 -9.51 -13.92 0.93
CA ILE A 288 -9.68 -13.22 2.20
C ILE A 288 -9.34 -11.73 2.02
N ALA A 289 -8.20 -11.40 1.42
CA ALA A 289 -7.77 -10.02 1.23
C ALA A 289 -8.81 -9.22 0.44
N ARG A 290 -9.34 -9.80 -0.65
CA ARG A 290 -10.40 -9.19 -1.47
C ARG A 290 -11.68 -8.95 -0.68
N ARG A 291 -12.12 -9.90 0.14
CA ARG A 291 -13.30 -9.75 1.00
C ARG A 291 -13.13 -8.61 2.00
N GLU A 292 -11.94 -8.52 2.59
CA GLU A 292 -11.59 -7.49 3.57
C GLU A 292 -11.11 -6.17 2.93
N GLN A 293 -11.09 -6.13 1.58
CA GLN A 293 -10.63 -5.04 0.72
C GLN A 293 -9.20 -4.58 1.04
N ILE A 294 -8.33 -5.53 1.34
CA ILE A 294 -6.89 -5.36 1.50
C ILE A 294 -6.25 -5.61 0.14
N GLU A 295 -5.37 -4.70 -0.30
CA GLU A 295 -4.64 -4.85 -1.57
C GLU A 295 -3.66 -6.03 -1.48
N VAL A 296 -3.45 -6.75 -2.58
CA VAL A 296 -2.49 -7.84 -2.62
C VAL A 296 -1.35 -7.54 -3.58
N ARG A 297 -0.12 -7.62 -3.08
CA ARG A 297 1.10 -7.61 -3.85
C ARG A 297 1.61 -9.03 -4.10
N GLY A 298 1.99 -9.36 -5.33
CA GLY A 298 2.65 -10.61 -5.68
C GLY A 298 4.10 -10.39 -6.12
N TYR A 299 5.06 -10.85 -5.32
CA TYR A 299 6.47 -10.85 -5.69
C TYR A 299 6.82 -12.05 -6.59
N ILE A 300 7.58 -11.79 -7.65
CA ILE A 300 8.26 -12.82 -8.44
C ILE A 300 9.77 -12.62 -8.25
N SER A 301 10.42 -13.57 -7.59
CA SER A 301 11.88 -13.62 -7.48
C SER A 301 12.55 -14.18 -8.73
N CYS A 302 13.85 -13.91 -8.89
CA CYS A 302 14.71 -14.45 -9.95
C CYS A 302 14.25 -14.06 -11.37
N VAL A 303 13.76 -12.84 -11.59
CA VAL A 303 13.21 -12.42 -12.90
C VAL A 303 14.26 -12.26 -14.01
N ILE A 304 15.54 -12.13 -13.64
CA ILE A 304 16.66 -12.08 -14.60
C ILE A 304 17.49 -13.35 -14.54
N ALA A 305 17.89 -13.77 -13.34
CA ALA A 305 18.68 -14.96 -13.15
C ALA A 305 18.39 -15.58 -11.77
N CYS A 306 18.46 -16.90 -11.76
CA CYS A 306 18.41 -17.72 -10.57
C CYS A 306 19.85 -18.10 -10.15
N PRO A 307 20.19 -18.03 -8.85
CA PRO A 307 21.51 -18.46 -8.38
C PRO A 307 21.77 -19.98 -8.53
N LEU A 308 20.75 -20.77 -8.90
CA LEU A 308 20.83 -22.22 -9.02
C LEU A 308 20.70 -22.70 -10.48
N GLU A 309 19.86 -22.04 -11.29
CA GLU A 309 19.58 -22.42 -12.68
C GLU A 309 20.27 -21.51 -13.71
N GLY A 310 20.80 -20.36 -13.27
CA GLY A 310 21.39 -19.35 -14.17
C GLY A 310 20.32 -18.44 -14.78
N PRO A 311 20.52 -17.94 -16.02
CA PRO A 311 19.61 -16.99 -16.66
C PRO A 311 18.17 -17.50 -16.79
N ILE A 312 17.20 -16.63 -16.51
CA ILE A 312 15.77 -16.90 -16.65
C ILE A 312 15.23 -16.16 -17.87
N GLN A 313 14.46 -16.87 -18.70
CA GLN A 313 13.86 -16.29 -19.90
C GLN A 313 12.66 -15.40 -19.55
N PRO A 314 12.50 -14.21 -20.18
CA PRO A 314 11.37 -13.31 -19.92
C PRO A 314 9.98 -13.97 -20.02
N GLU A 315 9.79 -14.89 -20.96
CA GLU A 315 8.52 -15.60 -21.16
C GLU A 315 8.13 -16.43 -19.93
N ARG A 316 9.12 -16.99 -19.23
CA ARG A 316 8.87 -17.71 -17.96
C ARG A 316 8.41 -16.78 -16.86
N VAL A 317 8.90 -15.55 -16.83
CA VAL A 317 8.43 -14.52 -15.89
C VAL A 317 6.99 -14.13 -16.24
N ASN A 318 6.69 -13.93 -17.53
CA ASN A 318 5.34 -13.61 -18.01
C ASN A 318 4.32 -14.71 -17.67
N ASP A 319 4.68 -15.99 -17.78
CA ASP A 319 3.81 -17.10 -17.40
C ASP A 319 3.42 -17.07 -15.92
N VAL A 320 4.36 -16.73 -15.03
CA VAL A 320 4.11 -16.61 -13.59
C VAL A 320 3.30 -15.34 -13.29
N ALA A 321 3.65 -14.23 -13.92
CA ALA A 321 2.92 -12.98 -13.79
C ALA A 321 1.46 -13.12 -14.19
N ARG A 322 1.17 -13.79 -15.31
CA ARG A 322 -0.19 -14.05 -15.78
C ARG A 322 -1.01 -14.82 -14.75
N GLN A 323 -0.43 -15.88 -14.17
CA GLN A 323 -1.09 -16.66 -13.12
C GLN A 323 -1.40 -15.83 -11.87
N LEU A 324 -0.48 -14.95 -11.44
CA LEU A 324 -0.72 -14.06 -10.32
C LEU A 324 -1.80 -13.00 -10.64
N LEU A 325 -1.77 -12.42 -11.84
CA LEU A 325 -2.77 -11.44 -12.29
C LEU A 325 -4.17 -12.07 -12.38
N GLU A 326 -4.27 -13.30 -12.90
CA GLU A 326 -5.52 -14.08 -12.94
C GLU A 326 -6.03 -14.43 -11.53
N LEU A 327 -5.12 -14.61 -10.56
CA LEU A 327 -5.48 -14.77 -9.15
C LEU A 327 -6.12 -13.51 -8.57
N GLY A 328 -5.82 -12.34 -9.14
CA GLY A 328 -6.42 -11.05 -8.78
C GLY A 328 -5.57 -10.21 -7.81
N ILE A 329 -4.25 -10.23 -7.97
CA ILE A 329 -3.35 -9.28 -7.28
C ILE A 329 -3.53 -7.85 -7.81
N ASP A 330 -3.19 -6.86 -6.99
CA ASP A 330 -3.28 -5.42 -7.32
C ASP A 330 -1.90 -4.79 -7.63
N ASP A 331 -0.81 -5.45 -7.24
CA ASP A 331 0.57 -5.01 -7.46
C ASP A 331 1.47 -6.21 -7.79
N LEU A 332 2.01 -6.24 -9.01
CA LEU A 332 2.94 -7.25 -9.46
C LEU A 332 4.37 -6.72 -9.31
N ASP A 333 5.15 -7.38 -8.45
CA ASP A 333 6.55 -7.04 -8.26
C ASP A 333 7.50 -8.00 -8.97
N LEU A 334 8.39 -7.45 -9.78
CA LEU A 334 9.43 -8.19 -10.50
C LEU A 334 10.79 -7.97 -9.84
N GLY A 335 11.29 -9.02 -9.16
CA GLY A 335 12.49 -8.98 -8.34
C GLY A 335 13.75 -9.56 -8.99
N ASP A 336 14.76 -8.71 -9.22
CA ASP A 336 16.13 -9.13 -9.50
C ASP A 336 16.86 -9.51 -8.21
N THR A 337 16.52 -10.69 -7.68
CA THR A 337 16.91 -11.18 -6.34
C THR A 337 18.42 -11.25 -6.10
N ILE A 338 19.23 -11.35 -7.15
CA ILE A 338 20.69 -11.44 -7.02
C ILE A 338 21.43 -10.24 -7.60
N GLY A 339 20.74 -9.27 -8.20
CA GLY A 339 21.35 -8.09 -8.83
C GLY A 339 22.00 -8.39 -10.18
N ALA A 340 21.64 -9.51 -10.83
CA ALA A 340 22.24 -9.93 -12.08
C ALA A 340 21.83 -9.05 -13.27
N GLY A 341 20.77 -8.27 -13.10
CA GLY A 341 20.21 -7.32 -14.05
C GLY A 341 21.24 -6.35 -14.63
N THR A 342 21.08 -6.12 -15.92
CA THR A 342 21.65 -5.03 -16.70
C THR A 342 20.51 -4.20 -17.30
N PRO A 343 20.75 -2.95 -17.71
CA PRO A 343 19.79 -2.17 -18.49
C PRO A 343 19.22 -2.95 -19.69
N GLU A 344 20.06 -3.74 -20.36
CA GLU A 344 19.68 -4.52 -21.53
C GLU A 344 18.74 -5.67 -21.16
N THR A 345 19.06 -6.46 -20.12
CA THR A 345 18.24 -7.59 -19.69
C THR A 345 16.93 -7.15 -19.05
N ILE A 346 16.96 -6.08 -18.24
CA ILE A 346 15.74 -5.47 -17.66
C ILE A 346 14.87 -4.92 -18.78
N GLY A 347 15.46 -4.21 -19.74
CA GLY A 347 14.72 -3.71 -20.90
C GLY A 347 14.12 -4.83 -21.75
N ALA A 348 14.83 -5.96 -21.92
CA ALA A 348 14.31 -7.12 -22.63
C ALA A 348 13.10 -7.75 -21.90
N LEU A 349 13.22 -7.95 -20.58
CA LEU A 349 12.13 -8.44 -19.74
C LEU A 349 10.89 -7.54 -19.87
N LEU A 350 11.05 -6.23 -19.67
CA LEU A 350 9.95 -5.28 -19.68
C LEU A 350 9.29 -5.14 -21.06
N ARG A 351 10.06 -5.21 -22.15
CA ARG A 351 9.49 -5.23 -23.51
C ARG A 351 8.69 -6.50 -23.77
N CYS A 352 9.18 -7.66 -23.31
CA CYS A 352 8.45 -8.92 -23.39
C CYS A 352 7.14 -8.83 -22.60
N PHE A 353 7.21 -8.36 -21.37
CA PHE A 353 6.06 -8.16 -20.49
C PHE A 353 5.02 -7.20 -21.11
N ASN A 354 5.46 -6.07 -21.64
CA ASN A 354 4.59 -5.09 -22.27
C ASN A 354 3.90 -5.64 -23.54
N ASN A 355 4.58 -6.48 -24.31
CA ASN A 355 4.03 -7.05 -25.54
C ASN A 355 2.96 -8.12 -25.25
N GLU A 356 3.14 -8.91 -24.19
CA GLU A 356 2.23 -10.03 -23.88
C GLU A 356 1.11 -9.68 -22.91
N ILE A 357 1.40 -8.87 -21.90
CA ILE A 357 0.49 -8.55 -20.78
C ILE A 357 0.09 -7.07 -20.84
N GLY A 358 1.06 -6.21 -21.16
CA GLY A 358 0.94 -4.75 -21.13
C GLY A 358 1.36 -4.18 -19.77
N ILE A 359 2.18 -3.13 -19.78
CA ILE A 359 2.57 -2.44 -18.54
C ILE A 359 1.31 -1.83 -17.92
N ASP A 360 1.09 -2.14 -16.64
CA ASP A 360 -0.11 -1.79 -15.84
C ASP A 360 -1.45 -2.22 -16.46
N SER A 361 -1.39 -3.10 -17.45
CA SER A 361 -2.57 -3.68 -18.08
C SER A 361 -3.08 -4.82 -17.20
N LEU A 362 -4.39 -5.09 -17.25
CA LEU A 362 -5.12 -5.97 -16.30
C LEU A 362 -5.35 -5.39 -14.89
N GLY A 363 -5.00 -4.12 -14.67
CA GLY A 363 -5.44 -3.37 -13.49
C GLY A 363 -4.57 -3.51 -12.23
N ALA A 364 -3.42 -4.19 -12.35
CA ALA A 364 -2.38 -4.21 -11.33
C ALA A 364 -1.25 -3.23 -11.69
N ILE A 365 -0.60 -2.65 -10.68
CA ILE A 365 0.61 -1.84 -10.88
C ILE A 365 1.80 -2.78 -11.08
N THR A 366 2.72 -2.43 -11.97
CA THR A 366 3.99 -3.14 -12.16
C THR A 366 5.10 -2.45 -11.36
N THR A 367 5.63 -3.13 -10.36
CA THR A 367 6.71 -2.64 -9.50
C THR A 367 8.01 -3.39 -9.81
N LEU A 368 9.14 -2.67 -9.81
CA LEU A 368 10.46 -3.30 -9.89
C LEU A 368 11.17 -3.30 -8.54
N HIS A 369 11.73 -4.46 -8.21
CA HIS A 369 12.56 -4.67 -7.05
C HIS A 369 13.97 -5.06 -7.50
N LEU A 370 14.93 -4.16 -7.34
CA LEU A 370 16.27 -4.29 -7.90
C LEU A 370 17.32 -4.35 -6.79
N HIS A 371 18.11 -5.42 -6.80
CA HIS A 371 19.30 -5.49 -5.98
C HIS A 371 20.49 -4.80 -6.65
N ASP A 372 21.29 -4.10 -5.86
CA ASP A 372 22.49 -3.40 -6.28
C ASP A 372 23.78 -4.18 -5.97
N THR A 373 23.69 -5.51 -5.89
CA THR A 373 24.82 -6.43 -5.63
C THR A 373 26.05 -6.14 -6.49
N PHE A 374 25.83 -5.73 -7.75
CA PHE A 374 26.87 -5.46 -8.74
C PHE A 374 26.95 -3.97 -9.15
N GLY A 375 26.31 -3.06 -8.41
CA GLY A 375 26.40 -1.61 -8.66
C GLY A 375 25.72 -1.14 -9.96
N ARG A 376 24.66 -1.83 -10.40
CA ARG A 376 23.95 -1.57 -11.67
C ARG A 376 22.49 -1.19 -11.49
N ALA A 377 21.97 -1.21 -10.26
CA ALA A 377 20.53 -1.05 -10.03
C ALA A 377 20.03 0.33 -10.49
N ALA A 378 20.80 1.40 -10.29
CA ALA A 378 20.43 2.74 -10.75
C ALA A 378 20.30 2.84 -12.29
N ASP A 379 21.21 2.21 -13.03
CA ASP A 379 21.13 2.17 -14.50
C ASP A 379 19.91 1.37 -14.96
N CYS A 380 19.59 0.27 -14.28
CA CYS A 380 18.38 -0.51 -14.51
C CYS A 380 17.10 0.28 -14.21
N VAL A 381 17.07 1.09 -13.14
CA VAL A 381 15.95 1.99 -12.82
C VAL A 381 15.72 2.96 -13.98
N LYS A 382 16.78 3.59 -14.49
CA LYS A 382 16.66 4.52 -15.62
C LYS A 382 16.09 3.83 -16.87
N ALA A 383 16.60 2.65 -17.22
CA ALA A 383 16.10 1.87 -18.36
C ALA A 383 14.62 1.49 -18.19
N ALA A 384 14.18 1.19 -16.97
CA ALA A 384 12.79 0.87 -16.67
C ALA A 384 11.86 2.10 -16.74
N LEU A 385 12.32 3.26 -16.26
CA LEU A 385 11.61 4.54 -16.39
C LEU A 385 11.36 4.90 -17.87
N ASP A 386 12.37 4.71 -18.73
CA ASP A 386 12.26 4.94 -20.18
C ASP A 386 11.21 4.03 -20.85
N LEU A 387 10.90 2.89 -20.24
CA LEU A 387 9.88 1.94 -20.68
C LEU A 387 8.51 2.13 -20.00
N GLY A 388 8.37 3.15 -19.13
CA GLY A 388 7.10 3.53 -18.51
C GLY A 388 6.83 2.93 -17.14
N ILE A 389 7.78 2.21 -16.53
CA ILE A 389 7.65 1.76 -15.13
C ILE A 389 7.71 2.96 -14.20
N THR A 390 6.74 3.04 -13.28
CA THR A 390 6.64 4.16 -12.33
C THR A 390 6.46 3.72 -10.88
N SER A 391 6.81 2.48 -10.54
CA SER A 391 6.79 1.95 -9.18
C SER A 391 8.07 1.15 -8.90
N PHE A 392 8.73 1.45 -7.79
CA PHE A 392 10.00 0.81 -7.41
C PHE A 392 10.09 0.55 -5.91
N ASP A 393 10.77 -0.54 -5.56
CA ASP A 393 11.22 -0.81 -4.20
C ASP A 393 12.62 -0.25 -3.94
N GLY A 394 12.80 0.28 -2.74
CA GLY A 394 14.10 0.63 -2.19
C GLY A 394 14.22 0.20 -0.73
N SER A 395 15.44 0.18 -0.22
CA SER A 395 15.72 -0.04 1.20
C SER A 395 16.69 1.03 1.69
N VAL A 396 16.32 1.88 2.66
CA VAL A 396 17.20 2.93 3.20
C VAL A 396 18.56 2.36 3.60
N ALA A 397 19.60 3.14 3.35
CA ALA A 397 20.99 2.73 3.57
C ALA A 397 21.43 1.45 2.83
N GLY A 398 20.65 0.98 1.85
CA GLY A 398 20.90 -0.30 1.17
C GLY A 398 20.79 -1.48 2.12
N LEU A 399 19.88 -1.42 3.10
CA LEU A 399 19.67 -2.52 4.03
C LEU A 399 19.16 -3.77 3.30
N GLY A 400 19.53 -4.92 3.84
CA GLY A 400 19.37 -6.19 3.14
C GLY A 400 20.61 -6.47 2.30
N GLY A 401 21.12 -7.68 2.44
CA GLY A 401 22.25 -8.18 1.66
C GLY A 401 21.83 -9.46 0.98
N CYS A 402 22.46 -9.78 -0.15
CA CYS A 402 22.13 -10.99 -0.90
C CYS A 402 22.79 -12.23 -0.26
N PRO A 403 22.05 -13.20 0.31
CA PRO A 403 22.64 -14.39 0.91
C PRO A 403 23.44 -15.23 -0.11
N TYR A 404 22.99 -15.23 -1.36
CA TYR A 404 23.60 -16.01 -2.44
C TYR A 404 24.86 -15.38 -3.04
N ALA A 405 25.04 -14.06 -2.90
CA ALA A 405 26.23 -13.35 -3.36
C ALA A 405 27.20 -13.01 -2.21
N SER A 406 26.82 -13.30 -0.97
CA SER A 406 27.66 -13.10 0.20
C SER A 406 28.71 -14.20 0.32
N THR A 407 29.91 -13.83 0.78
CA THR A 407 30.98 -14.78 1.13
C THR A 407 31.13 -14.86 2.65
N PRO A 408 31.74 -15.92 3.21
CA PRO A 408 32.06 -15.95 4.64
C PRO A 408 32.86 -14.70 5.04
N GLY A 409 32.29 -13.87 5.91
CA GLY A 409 32.92 -12.62 6.39
C GLY A 409 32.67 -11.35 5.55
N LYS A 410 32.09 -11.45 4.34
CA LYS A 410 31.72 -10.27 3.54
C LYS A 410 30.32 -10.43 2.94
N ARG A 411 29.39 -9.64 3.45
CA ARG A 411 28.01 -9.57 2.94
C ARG A 411 27.98 -8.74 1.67
N ALA A 412 27.44 -9.29 0.59
CA ALA A 412 27.24 -8.53 -0.63
C ALA A 412 26.05 -7.56 -0.46
N PRO A 413 26.08 -6.39 -1.11
CA PRO A 413 24.92 -5.51 -1.19
C PRO A 413 23.69 -6.28 -1.67
N GLY A 414 22.52 -5.95 -1.13
CA GLY A 414 21.22 -6.51 -1.53
C GLY A 414 20.45 -5.44 -2.28
N ASN A 415 19.39 -4.92 -1.67
CA ASN A 415 18.54 -3.88 -2.22
C ASN A 415 19.29 -2.61 -2.67
N ILE A 416 18.82 -1.98 -3.74
CA ILE A 416 19.16 -0.59 -4.04
C ILE A 416 18.79 0.31 -2.85
N SER A 417 19.70 1.22 -2.47
CA SER A 417 19.39 2.19 -1.41
C SER A 417 18.24 3.11 -1.84
N THR A 418 17.24 3.33 -0.97
CA THR A 418 16.13 4.25 -1.27
C THR A 418 16.64 5.64 -1.65
N GLU A 419 17.75 6.07 -1.04
CA GLU A 419 18.39 7.34 -1.35
C GLU A 419 18.94 7.38 -2.79
N ALA A 420 19.64 6.34 -3.24
CA ALA A 420 20.12 6.24 -4.62
C ALA A 420 18.96 6.13 -5.62
N LEU A 421 17.92 5.36 -5.28
CA LEU A 421 16.72 5.23 -6.09
C LEU A 421 16.05 6.59 -6.31
N VAL A 422 15.74 7.31 -5.22
CA VAL A 422 15.07 8.63 -5.31
C VAL A 422 15.92 9.63 -6.08
N ARG A 423 17.24 9.67 -5.85
CA ARG A 423 18.16 10.54 -6.62
C ARG A 423 18.16 10.20 -8.11
N THR A 424 18.17 8.91 -8.45
CA THR A 424 18.13 8.44 -9.85
C THR A 424 16.82 8.85 -10.54
N VAL A 425 15.69 8.67 -9.85
CA VAL A 425 14.37 9.08 -10.35
C VAL A 425 14.29 10.58 -10.58
N HIS A 426 14.79 11.40 -9.64
CA HIS A 426 14.82 12.86 -9.79
C HIS A 426 15.75 13.30 -10.92
N ALA A 427 16.93 12.68 -11.05
CA ALA A 427 17.88 12.96 -12.12
C ALA A 427 17.32 12.60 -13.51
N ALA A 428 16.43 11.60 -13.59
CA ALA A 428 15.70 11.25 -14.81
C ALA A 428 14.52 12.19 -15.13
N GLY A 429 14.26 13.22 -14.31
CA GLY A 429 13.21 14.22 -14.53
C GLY A 429 11.83 13.83 -13.97
N PHE A 430 11.74 12.76 -13.19
CA PHE A 430 10.51 12.32 -12.51
C PHE A 430 10.43 12.85 -11.08
N THR A 431 9.25 12.75 -10.46
CA THR A 431 9.03 13.21 -9.08
C THR A 431 8.58 12.06 -8.16
N THR A 432 9.09 12.00 -6.94
CA THR A 432 8.67 10.99 -5.93
C THR A 432 7.92 11.59 -4.76
N GLY A 433 8.08 12.90 -4.49
CA GLY A 433 7.51 13.53 -3.30
C GLY A 433 8.17 13.11 -1.98
N VAL A 434 9.27 12.37 -2.04
CA VAL A 434 10.09 11.98 -0.91
C VAL A 434 11.04 13.13 -0.54
N ASP A 435 11.08 13.49 0.73
CA ASP A 435 12.03 14.42 1.32
C ASP A 435 13.38 13.71 1.53
N LEU A 436 14.38 14.10 0.73
CA LEU A 436 15.73 13.52 0.79
C LEU A 436 16.43 13.79 2.13
N VAL A 437 16.16 14.91 2.81
CA VAL A 437 16.79 15.22 4.11
C VAL A 437 16.21 14.29 5.18
N ALA A 438 14.90 14.13 5.21
CA ALA A 438 14.24 13.18 6.11
C ALA A 438 14.68 11.74 5.82
N LEU A 439 14.85 11.39 4.55
CA LEU A 439 15.31 10.07 4.13
C LEU A 439 16.74 9.78 4.58
N GLU A 440 17.66 10.73 4.47
CA GLU A 440 19.03 10.57 4.97
C GLU A 440 19.06 10.40 6.51
N ALA A 441 18.15 11.08 7.24
CA ALA A 441 18.00 10.88 8.68
C ALA A 441 17.48 9.48 9.02
N ALA A 442 16.48 8.98 8.30
CA ALA A 442 15.97 7.62 8.43
C ALA A 442 17.07 6.58 8.14
N ALA A 443 17.87 6.80 7.09
CA ALA A 443 18.99 5.95 6.73
C ALA A 443 20.12 5.95 7.76
N ALA A 444 20.44 7.11 8.35
CA ALA A 444 21.41 7.21 9.43
C ALA A 444 20.97 6.39 10.65
N TYR A 445 19.70 6.51 11.03
CA TYR A 445 19.11 5.72 12.11
C TYR A 445 19.14 4.22 11.79
N ALA A 446 18.76 3.82 10.57
CA ALA A 446 18.81 2.44 10.11
C ALA A 446 20.22 1.82 10.22
N ARG A 447 21.26 2.57 9.85
CA ARG A 447 22.67 2.17 10.02
C ARG A 447 23.02 1.97 11.50
N GLU A 448 22.60 2.89 12.37
CA GLU A 448 22.87 2.82 13.80
C GLU A 448 22.25 1.57 14.44
N ILE A 449 20.96 1.32 14.23
CA ILE A 449 20.27 0.18 14.86
C ILE A 449 20.82 -1.16 14.39
N VAL A 450 21.20 -1.27 13.11
CA VAL A 450 21.84 -2.46 12.55
C VAL A 450 23.24 -2.66 13.12
N ALA A 451 24.05 -1.60 13.22
CA ALA A 451 25.38 -1.68 13.82
C ALA A 451 25.31 -2.11 15.29
N ARG A 452 24.38 -1.55 16.08
CA ARG A 452 24.15 -1.95 17.48
C ARG A 452 23.71 -3.42 17.58
N SER A 453 22.79 -3.87 16.74
CA SER A 453 22.33 -5.26 16.69
C SER A 453 23.47 -6.24 16.40
N ARG A 454 24.32 -5.96 15.40
CA ARG A 454 25.48 -6.80 15.05
C ARG A 454 26.53 -6.85 16.16
N ALA A 455 26.77 -5.72 16.83
CA ALA A 455 27.69 -5.68 17.97
C ALA A 455 27.18 -6.52 19.15
N ALA A 456 25.87 -6.49 19.43
CA ALA A 456 25.25 -7.31 20.46
C ALA A 456 25.32 -8.81 20.13
N ALA A 457 25.05 -9.20 18.88
CA ALA A 457 25.14 -10.58 18.43
C ALA A 457 26.55 -11.16 18.58
N THR A 458 27.59 -10.35 18.33
CA THR A 458 28.99 -10.78 18.47
C THR A 458 29.39 -11.01 19.93
N LYS A 459 28.86 -10.21 20.86
CA LYS A 459 29.13 -10.35 22.31
C LYS A 459 28.47 -11.58 22.93
N GLY A 460 27.33 -12.04 22.39
CA GLY A 460 26.61 -13.22 22.89
C GLY A 460 27.23 -14.58 22.52
N ILE A 461 28.25 -14.61 21.65
CA ILE A 461 28.94 -15.84 21.24
C ILE A 461 30.08 -16.22 22.22
N GLY A 462 30.38 -15.36 23.20
CA GLY A 462 31.51 -15.51 24.13
C GLY A 462 31.17 -15.78 25.60
N THR A 463 29.97 -16.26 25.93
CA THR A 463 29.58 -16.61 27.31
C THR A 463 29.14 -18.06 27.45
#